data_AF-F0XYH3-F1
#
_entry.id   AF-F0XYH3-F1
#
_cell.length_a   1.000
_cell.length_b   1.000
_cell.length_c   1.000
_cell.angle_alpha   90.00
_cell.angle_beta   90.00
_cell.angle_gamma   90.00
#
_symmetry.space_group_name_H-M   'P 1'
#
loop_
_entity.id
_entity.type
_entity.pdbx_description
1 polymer ?
#
loop_
_entity_poly.entity_id
_entity_poly.type
_entity_poly.pdbx_seq_one_letter_code
_entity_poly.pdbx_strand_id
1 'polypeptide(L)'
;NDELIWQSLNGNFCSFKSTVSKTHNFCRNEQNVTGLCNKSACPLANSRYATIREIEGRCYLMIKTIERAHMPKKLWQKIKLPRNYAKALAVVTEELEHFPKFLQHRNKQRLTRIYQYLIRMRKLALRSRPHMAVVHKKVERRENRKEVKALVAAKLNKSIESELLQRLKQGTYGDIYNFPEMHYNAALDSAQDLELAEMEAEYEDEEEEERLVEYIEAAEDFESDMEDLEDV
;
A
#
# COMPACT_ATOMS: atom_id res chain seq x y z
N ASN A 1 17.76 17.59 39.00
CA ASN A 1 19.05 17.99 38.43
C ASN A 1 19.19 17.34 37.07
N ASP A 2 19.27 18.13 36.00
CA ASP A 2 19.21 17.66 34.60
C ASP A 2 20.34 16.67 34.26
N GLU A 3 21.51 16.83 34.89
CA GLU A 3 22.65 15.94 34.69
C GLU A 3 22.39 14.51 35.16
N LEU A 4 21.84 14.36 36.37
CA LEU A 4 21.54 13.05 36.95
C LEU A 4 20.45 12.33 36.16
N ILE A 5 19.45 13.07 35.68
CA ILE A 5 18.40 12.51 34.82
C ILE A 5 18.99 12.01 33.52
N TRP A 6 19.91 12.77 32.91
CA TRP A 6 20.61 12.32 31.70
C TRP A 6 21.46 11.07 31.95
N GLN A 7 22.26 11.04 33.01
CA GLN A 7 23.11 9.90 33.34
C GLN A 7 22.27 8.64 33.59
N SER A 8 21.15 8.77 34.30
CA SER A 8 20.19 7.69 34.51
C SER A 8 19.59 7.19 33.19
N LEU A 9 19.10 8.10 32.33
CA LEU A 9 18.51 7.73 31.03
C LEU A 9 19.51 7.17 30.01
N ASN A 10 20.78 7.55 30.11
CA ASN A 10 21.81 7.11 29.18
C ASN A 10 22.47 5.80 29.61
N GLY A 11 22.71 5.64 30.92
CA GLY A 11 23.29 4.43 31.52
C GLY A 11 22.28 3.30 31.71
N ASN A 12 21.02 3.64 32.06
CA ASN A 12 19.94 2.67 32.19
C ASN A 12 19.04 2.68 30.94
N PHE A 13 17.94 1.93 31.02
CA PHE A 13 16.94 1.84 29.96
C PHE A 13 16.15 3.14 29.79
N CYS A 14 16.02 3.59 28.54
CA CYS A 14 15.15 4.70 28.14
C CYS A 14 14.17 4.20 27.07
N SER A 15 12.87 4.26 27.37
CA SER A 15 11.81 3.77 26.48
C SER A 15 11.79 4.43 25.10
N PHE A 16 12.25 5.68 25.01
CA PHE A 16 12.28 6.44 23.76
C PHE A 16 13.59 6.25 22.98
N LYS A 17 14.62 5.63 23.55
CA LYS A 17 15.92 5.45 22.90
C LYS A 17 15.85 4.28 21.92
N SER A 18 16.30 4.51 20.69
CA SER A 18 16.30 3.52 19.61
C SER A 18 17.72 3.37 19.07
N THR A 19 18.30 2.18 19.23
CA THR A 19 19.69 1.83 18.85
C THR A 19 19.74 1.09 17.51
N VAL A 20 18.90 1.51 16.55
CA VAL A 20 18.79 0.86 15.23
C VAL A 20 20.05 1.08 14.39
N SER A 21 20.72 2.22 14.56
CA SER A 21 21.99 2.51 13.88
C SER A 21 23.18 2.19 14.78
N LYS A 22 24.25 1.67 14.18
CA LYS A 22 25.55 1.44 14.85
C LYS A 22 26.26 2.74 15.22
N THR A 23 25.99 3.85 14.51
CA THR A 23 26.74 5.10 14.65
C THR A 23 26.09 6.11 15.58
N HIS A 24 24.75 6.15 15.62
CA HIS A 24 24.00 7.18 16.34
C HIS A 24 22.76 6.61 17.01
N ASN A 25 22.50 7.07 18.23
CA ASN A 25 21.28 6.75 18.96
C ASN A 25 20.17 7.72 18.57
N PHE A 26 18.98 7.19 18.27
CA PHE A 26 17.80 7.98 17.95
C PHE A 26 16.82 8.04 19.11
N CYS A 27 15.94 9.04 19.10
CA CYS A 27 14.89 9.23 20.09
C CYS A 27 13.53 9.27 19.41
N ARG A 28 12.60 8.42 19.87
CA ARG A 28 11.21 8.33 19.39
C ARG A 28 10.27 9.37 20.03
N ASN A 29 10.76 10.14 21.00
CA ASN A 29 9.93 11.13 21.67
C ASN A 29 9.52 12.23 20.67
N GLU A 30 8.21 12.47 20.57
CA GLU A 30 7.61 13.47 19.69
C GLU A 30 8.13 14.89 19.94
N GLN A 31 8.48 15.16 21.21
CA GLN A 31 8.98 16.46 21.68
C GLN A 31 10.50 16.59 21.52
N ASN A 32 11.16 15.77 20.70
CA ASN A 32 12.58 15.94 20.40
C ASN A 32 12.77 16.81 19.14
N VAL A 33 13.61 17.84 19.20
CA VAL A 33 13.83 18.75 18.06
C VAL A 33 14.62 18.08 16.92
N THR A 34 15.60 17.25 17.23
CA THR A 34 16.54 16.69 16.24
C THR A 34 16.22 15.24 15.87
N GLY A 35 15.58 14.48 16.76
CA GLY A 35 15.39 13.03 16.65
C GLY A 35 16.60 12.21 17.12
N LEU A 36 17.69 12.86 17.54
CA LEU A 36 18.86 12.19 18.11
C LEU A 36 18.73 12.08 19.64
N CYS A 37 19.27 11.01 20.21
CA CYS A 37 19.32 10.78 21.64
C CYS A 37 20.66 11.25 22.21
N ASN A 38 20.81 12.56 22.37
CA ASN A 38 21.97 13.22 22.98
C ASN A 38 21.54 14.06 24.18
N LYS A 39 22.48 14.40 25.07
CA LYS A 39 22.24 15.21 26.27
C LYS A 39 21.52 16.53 25.96
N SER A 40 21.97 17.25 24.94
CA SER A 40 21.38 18.52 24.50
C SER A 40 20.04 18.37 23.77
N ALA A 41 19.77 17.19 23.21
CA ALA A 41 18.57 16.94 22.40
C ALA A 41 17.44 16.29 23.20
N CYS A 42 17.70 15.68 24.36
CA CYS A 42 16.68 14.96 25.12
C CYS A 42 15.70 15.93 25.81
N PRO A 43 14.39 15.87 25.52
CA PRO A 43 13.39 16.71 26.16
C PRO A 43 13.05 16.29 27.61
N LEU A 44 13.36 15.04 27.98
CA LEU A 44 13.14 14.53 29.34
C LEU A 44 14.24 15.02 30.29
N ALA A 45 15.49 14.93 29.86
CA ALA A 45 16.64 15.32 30.66
C ALA A 45 16.74 16.84 30.87
N ASN A 46 16.36 17.64 29.86
CA ASN A 46 16.45 19.10 29.96
C ASN A 46 15.16 19.70 30.51
N SER A 47 15.27 20.48 31.57
CA SER A 47 14.14 21.18 32.19
C SER A 47 13.74 22.43 31.42
N ARG A 48 14.69 23.12 30.77
CA ARG A 48 14.43 24.20 29.81
C ARG A 48 14.55 23.67 28.39
N TYR A 49 13.43 23.55 27.70
CA TYR A 49 13.42 22.97 26.36
C TYR A 49 12.34 23.60 25.50
N ALA A 50 12.53 23.60 24.18
CA ALA A 50 11.53 24.10 23.25
C ALA A 50 11.54 23.27 21.97
N THR A 51 10.36 22.96 21.44
CA THR A 51 10.18 22.28 20.15
C THR A 51 9.11 22.92 19.30
N ILE A 52 9.19 22.69 18.00
CA ILE A 52 8.11 23.05 17.09
C ILE A 52 7.45 21.76 16.62
N ARG A 53 6.13 21.72 16.72
CA ARG A 53 5.31 20.57 16.35
C ARG A 53 4.19 21.00 15.43
N GLU A 54 3.95 20.21 14.40
CA GLU A 54 2.75 20.32 13.60
C GLU A 54 1.63 19.49 14.26
N ILE A 55 0.47 20.09 14.42
CA ILE A 55 -0.77 19.43 14.82
C ILE A 55 -1.83 19.88 13.82
N GLU A 56 -2.40 18.93 13.07
CA GLU A 56 -3.47 19.17 12.09
C GLU A 56 -3.15 20.28 11.06
N GLY A 57 -1.95 20.27 10.46
CA GLY A 57 -1.56 21.26 9.46
C GLY A 57 -1.18 22.64 10.02
N ARG A 58 -1.19 22.82 11.36
CA ARG A 58 -0.82 24.07 12.03
C ARG A 58 0.41 23.86 12.90
N CYS A 59 1.32 24.82 12.86
CA CYS A 59 2.56 24.78 13.65
C CYS A 59 2.32 25.39 15.04
N TYR A 60 2.85 24.71 16.06
CA TYR A 60 2.86 25.17 17.44
C TYR A 60 4.29 25.16 17.97
N LEU A 61 4.66 26.21 18.69
CA LEU A 61 5.86 26.25 19.52
C LEU A 61 5.50 25.72 20.91
N MET A 62 6.12 24.61 21.28
CA MET A 62 5.98 23.92 22.55
C MET A 62 7.15 24.32 23.45
N ILE A 63 6.88 24.98 24.57
CA ILE A 63 7.92 25.44 25.49
C ILE A 63 7.78 24.70 26.83
N LYS A 64 8.90 24.21 27.35
CA LYS A 64 9.04 23.60 28.67
C LYS A 64 9.89 24.50 29.54
N THR A 65 9.34 24.91 30.68
CA THR A 65 10.00 25.73 31.69
C THR A 65 10.18 24.95 32.99
N ILE A 66 11.18 25.34 33.79
CA ILE A 66 11.50 24.69 35.07
C ILE A 66 10.35 24.81 36.07
N GLU A 67 9.67 25.96 36.07
CA GLU A 67 8.58 26.28 37.01
C GLU A 67 7.43 25.26 36.94
N ARG A 68 7.14 24.72 35.75
CA ARG A 68 6.04 23.77 35.53
C ARG A 68 6.45 22.31 35.63
N ALA A 69 7.70 22.01 36.00
CA ALA A 69 8.23 20.65 36.07
C ALA A 69 7.43 19.73 37.03
N HIS A 70 6.90 20.31 38.11
CA HIS A 70 6.08 19.60 39.10
C HIS A 70 4.65 19.29 38.61
N MET A 71 4.19 19.91 37.52
CA MET A 71 2.84 19.71 36.96
C MET A 71 2.92 19.06 35.57
N PRO A 72 3.00 17.73 35.45
CA PRO A 72 3.18 17.05 34.16
C PRO A 72 2.06 17.38 33.14
N LYS A 73 0.81 17.55 33.61
CA LYS A 73 -0.33 17.94 32.77
C LYS A 73 -0.17 19.31 32.11
N LYS A 74 0.54 20.23 32.77
CA LYS A 74 0.77 21.63 32.32
C LYS A 74 2.24 21.89 31.95
N LEU A 75 3.03 20.83 31.80
CA LEU A 75 4.48 20.90 31.57
C LEU A 75 4.84 21.72 30.33
N TRP A 76 4.03 21.57 29.27
CA TRP A 76 4.25 22.22 27.98
C TRP A 76 3.31 23.40 27.76
N GLN A 77 3.87 24.58 27.57
CA GLN A 77 3.17 25.72 27.01
C GLN A 77 3.02 25.53 25.50
N LYS A 78 1.82 25.77 24.98
CA LYS A 78 1.54 25.68 23.54
C LYS A 78 1.29 27.09 23.00
N ILE A 79 2.15 27.56 22.09
CA ILE A 79 2.00 28.84 21.39
C ILE A 79 1.69 28.55 19.93
N LYS A 80 0.58 29.08 19.43
CA LYS A 80 0.18 28.90 18.03
C LYS A 80 1.01 29.82 17.14
N LEU A 81 1.70 29.25 16.15
CA LEU A 81 2.47 30.05 15.21
C LEU A 81 1.59 30.55 14.06
N PRO A 82 1.84 31.76 13.54
CA PRO A 82 1.12 32.28 12.38
C PRO A 82 1.43 31.44 11.13
N ARG A 83 0.53 31.52 10.14
CA ARG A 83 0.68 30.79 8.85
C ARG A 83 1.79 31.35 7.95
N ASN A 84 2.16 32.60 8.13
CA ASN A 84 3.25 33.22 7.37
C ASN A 84 4.59 32.82 8.00
N TYR A 85 5.48 32.22 7.20
CA TYR A 85 6.78 31.75 7.64
C TYR A 85 7.64 32.86 8.28
N ALA A 86 7.71 34.05 7.66
CA ALA A 86 8.53 35.15 8.17
C ALA A 86 8.03 35.62 9.54
N LYS A 87 6.71 35.76 9.70
CA LYS A 87 6.09 36.11 10.98
C LYS A 87 6.31 35.02 12.03
N ALA A 88 6.19 33.75 11.63
CA ALA A 88 6.42 32.63 12.55
C ALA A 88 7.87 32.57 13.02
N LEU A 89 8.82 32.86 12.13
CA LEU A 89 10.24 32.91 12.47
C LEU A 89 10.57 34.05 13.44
N ALA A 90 9.92 35.21 13.29
CA ALA A 90 10.04 36.34 14.22
C ALA A 90 9.56 35.94 15.62
N VAL A 91 8.34 35.39 15.74
CA VAL A 91 7.77 34.90 17.01
C VAL A 91 8.68 33.86 17.67
N VAL A 92 9.19 32.88 16.91
CA VAL A 92 10.12 31.87 17.43
C VAL A 92 11.44 32.49 17.90
N THR A 93 11.90 33.57 17.27
CA THR A 93 13.15 34.23 17.66
C THR A 93 12.99 35.01 18.96
N GLU A 94 11.87 35.71 19.12
CA GLU A 94 11.51 36.47 20.32
C GLU A 94 11.33 35.53 21.53
N GLU A 95 10.47 34.50 21.40
CA GLU A 95 10.19 33.55 22.49
C GLU A 95 11.41 32.72 22.91
N LEU A 96 12.37 32.49 22.00
CA LEU A 96 13.56 31.67 22.27
C LEU A 96 14.83 32.48 22.53
N GLU A 97 14.75 33.80 22.71
CA GLU A 97 15.91 34.67 22.89
C GLU A 97 16.81 34.20 24.05
N HIS A 98 16.21 33.85 25.19
CA HIS A 98 16.91 33.41 26.39
C HIS A 98 17.22 31.91 26.45
N PHE A 99 16.92 31.16 25.39
CA PHE A 99 17.21 29.72 25.33
C PHE A 99 18.63 29.45 24.78
N PRO A 100 19.20 28.26 25.01
CA PRO A 100 20.48 27.89 24.42
C PRO A 100 20.48 28.04 22.89
N LYS A 101 21.56 28.62 22.33
CA LYS A 101 21.74 28.83 20.88
C LYS A 101 21.48 27.56 20.04
N PHE A 102 21.85 26.39 20.58
CA PHE A 102 21.56 25.10 19.97
C PHE A 102 20.05 24.90 19.72
N LEU A 103 19.22 25.13 20.74
CA LEU A 103 17.77 24.98 20.62
C LEU A 103 17.18 26.06 19.70
N GLN A 104 17.66 27.30 19.77
CA GLN A 104 17.22 28.36 18.86
C GLN A 104 17.43 27.95 17.40
N HIS A 105 18.66 27.54 17.05
CA HIS A 105 19.01 27.16 15.69
C HIS A 105 18.25 25.90 15.23
N ARG A 106 18.19 24.86 16.06
CA ARG A 106 17.49 23.61 15.71
C ARG A 106 15.99 23.82 15.56
N ASN A 107 15.36 24.67 16.38
CA ASN A 107 13.96 25.01 16.23
C ASN A 107 13.70 25.80 14.95
N LYS A 108 14.53 26.79 14.61
CA LYS A 108 14.44 27.49 13.32
C LYS A 108 14.54 26.50 12.15
N GLN A 109 15.52 25.59 12.16
CA GLN A 109 15.65 24.55 11.14
C GLN A 109 14.42 23.64 11.07
N ARG A 110 13.89 23.22 12.22
CA ARG A 110 12.70 22.37 12.31
C ARG A 110 11.47 23.08 11.77
N LEU A 111 11.28 24.36 12.07
CA LEU A 111 10.22 25.19 11.49
C LEU A 111 10.30 25.18 9.96
N THR A 112 11.47 25.46 9.41
CA THR A 112 11.67 25.47 7.94
C THR A 112 11.34 24.11 7.33
N ARG A 113 11.81 23.01 7.94
CA ARG A 113 11.49 21.65 7.48
C ARG A 113 9.98 21.36 7.53
N ILE A 114 9.30 21.80 8.59
CA ILE A 114 7.85 21.64 8.73
C ILE A 114 7.11 22.34 7.60
N TYR A 115 7.42 23.61 7.38
CA TYR A 115 6.85 24.38 6.28
C TYR A 115 7.10 23.74 4.91
N GLN A 116 8.33 23.27 4.67
CA GLN A 116 8.69 22.62 3.41
C GLN A 116 7.87 21.35 3.16
N TYR A 117 7.71 20.48 4.16
CA TYR A 117 6.90 19.27 3.93
C TYR A 117 5.41 19.58 3.88
N LEU A 118 4.89 20.57 4.61
CA LEU A 118 3.49 21.02 4.48
C LEU A 118 3.19 21.45 3.03
N ILE A 119 4.10 22.23 2.42
CA ILE A 119 4.00 22.61 1.01
C ILE A 119 4.06 21.36 0.11
N ARG A 120 4.97 20.43 0.39
CA ARG A 120 5.10 19.18 -0.37
C ARG A 120 3.83 18.32 -0.27
N MET A 121 3.23 18.19 0.91
CA MET A 121 1.99 17.43 1.12
C MET A 121 0.84 18.03 0.31
N ARG A 122 0.69 19.36 0.30
CA ARG A 122 -0.32 20.04 -0.54
C ARG A 122 -0.09 19.78 -2.03
N LYS A 123 1.16 19.90 -2.50
CA LYS A 123 1.51 19.58 -3.89
C LYS A 123 1.23 18.12 -4.23
N LEU A 124 1.46 17.20 -3.29
CA LEU A 124 1.23 15.78 -3.48
C LEU A 124 -0.26 15.43 -3.50
N ALA A 125 -1.06 16.08 -2.67
CA ALA A 125 -2.51 15.91 -2.63
C ALA A 125 -3.19 16.36 -3.93
N LEU A 126 -2.63 17.37 -4.61
CA LEU A 126 -3.11 17.84 -5.91
C LEU A 126 -2.74 16.90 -7.07
N ARG A 127 -1.81 15.96 -6.88
CA ARG A 127 -1.37 15.04 -7.92
C ARG A 127 -2.14 13.72 -7.84
N SER A 128 -2.82 13.32 -8.91
CA SER A 128 -3.39 11.98 -9.02
C SER A 128 -2.27 10.94 -9.03
N ARG A 129 -2.30 10.01 -8.08
CA ARG A 129 -1.37 8.87 -8.00
C ARG A 129 -2.14 7.57 -8.18
N PRO A 130 -1.57 6.57 -8.87
CA PRO A 130 -2.16 5.24 -8.88
C PRO A 130 -2.22 4.71 -7.44
N HIS A 131 -3.32 4.06 -7.10
CA HIS A 131 -3.47 3.39 -5.82
C HIS A 131 -2.59 2.14 -5.80
N MET A 132 -1.71 2.02 -4.80
CA MET A 132 -0.94 0.80 -4.60
C MET A 132 -1.84 -0.26 -3.99
N ALA A 133 -2.32 -1.18 -4.82
CA ALA A 133 -3.04 -2.35 -4.38
C ALA A 133 -2.06 -3.48 -4.00
N VAL A 134 -2.41 -4.25 -2.97
CA VAL A 134 -1.64 -5.44 -2.58
C VAL A 134 -2.00 -6.58 -3.54
N VAL A 135 -1.00 -7.14 -4.20
CA VAL A 135 -1.19 -8.34 -5.03
C VAL A 135 -1.08 -9.58 -4.13
N HIS A 136 -2.18 -10.31 -4.01
CA HIS A 136 -2.21 -11.56 -3.26
C HIS A 136 -1.65 -12.70 -4.13
N LYS A 137 -0.43 -13.17 -3.82
CA LYS A 137 0.25 -14.24 -4.57
C LYS A 137 -0.56 -15.53 -4.73
N LYS A 138 -1.45 -15.86 -3.77
CA LYS A 138 -2.34 -17.03 -3.87
C LYS A 138 -3.40 -16.85 -4.97
N VAL A 139 -3.94 -15.64 -5.10
CA VAL A 139 -4.91 -15.28 -6.14
C VAL A 139 -4.22 -15.27 -7.48
N GLU A 140 -3.06 -14.62 -7.59
CA GLU A 140 -2.25 -14.61 -8.82
C GLU A 140 -1.94 -16.01 -9.34
N ARG A 141 -1.50 -16.94 -8.47
CA ARG A 141 -1.27 -18.34 -8.87
C ARG A 141 -2.54 -19.06 -9.31
N ARG A 142 -3.69 -18.76 -8.68
CA ARG A 142 -4.98 -19.36 -9.03
C ARG A 142 -5.45 -18.86 -10.39
N GLU A 143 -5.41 -17.55 -10.61
CA GLU A 143 -5.78 -16.92 -11.87
C GLU A 143 -4.85 -17.40 -13.00
N ASN A 144 -3.52 -17.43 -12.81
CA ASN A 144 -2.60 -17.97 -13.82
C ASN A 144 -2.92 -19.42 -14.20
N ARG A 145 -3.30 -20.28 -13.24
CA ARG A 145 -3.69 -21.66 -13.55
C ARG A 145 -5.02 -21.72 -14.30
N LYS A 146 -5.99 -20.87 -13.94
CA LYS A 146 -7.26 -20.75 -14.65
C LYS A 146 -7.05 -20.24 -16.08
N GLU A 147 -6.19 -19.25 -16.27
CA GLU A 147 -5.82 -18.71 -17.58
C GLU A 147 -5.19 -19.79 -18.46
N VAL A 148 -4.23 -20.56 -17.95
CA VAL A 148 -3.63 -21.67 -18.70
C VAL A 148 -4.68 -22.72 -19.08
N LYS A 149 -5.57 -23.09 -18.15
CA LYS A 149 -6.67 -24.02 -18.45
C LYS A 149 -7.64 -23.47 -19.49
N ALA A 150 -8.00 -22.19 -19.38
CA ALA A 150 -8.89 -21.52 -20.32
C ALA A 150 -8.27 -21.44 -21.73
N LEU A 151 -6.97 -21.17 -21.83
CA LEU A 151 -6.24 -21.16 -23.11
C LEU A 151 -6.30 -22.54 -23.78
N VAL A 152 -6.06 -23.60 -23.01
CA VAL A 152 -6.13 -24.98 -23.53
C VAL A 152 -7.57 -25.33 -23.97
N ALA A 153 -8.57 -24.98 -23.17
CA ALA A 153 -9.98 -25.25 -23.47
C ALA A 153 -10.49 -24.48 -24.69
N ALA A 154 -10.11 -23.20 -24.85
CA ALA A 154 -10.60 -22.34 -25.92
C ALA A 154 -10.14 -22.76 -27.34
N LYS A 155 -9.17 -23.68 -27.48
CA LYS A 155 -8.65 -24.22 -28.76
C LYS A 155 -8.58 -23.17 -29.88
N LEU A 156 -8.01 -22.00 -29.58
CA LEU A 156 -8.13 -20.79 -30.41
C LEU A 156 -7.76 -21.00 -31.88
N ASN A 157 -6.74 -21.83 -32.17
CA ASN A 157 -6.33 -22.11 -33.55
C ASN A 157 -7.46 -22.75 -34.38
N LYS A 158 -8.19 -23.72 -33.83
CA LYS A 158 -9.29 -24.39 -34.53
C LYS A 158 -10.47 -23.46 -34.75
N SER A 159 -10.81 -22.66 -33.74
CA SER A 159 -11.86 -21.65 -33.86
C SER A 159 -11.51 -20.57 -34.89
N ILE A 160 -10.23 -20.19 -35.00
CA ILE A 160 -9.76 -19.26 -36.04
C ILE A 160 -9.78 -19.92 -37.42
N GLU A 161 -9.35 -21.18 -37.53
CA GLU A 161 -9.38 -21.95 -38.78
C GLU A 161 -10.81 -22.08 -39.32
N SER A 162 -11.76 -22.45 -38.47
CA SER A 162 -13.18 -22.56 -38.87
C SER A 162 -13.76 -21.20 -39.27
N GLU A 163 -13.45 -20.11 -38.55
CA GLU A 163 -13.87 -18.76 -38.92
C GLU A 163 -13.29 -18.33 -40.28
N LEU A 164 -12.01 -18.60 -40.53
CA LEU A 164 -11.35 -18.28 -41.80
C LEU A 164 -11.94 -19.09 -42.96
N LEU A 165 -12.22 -20.37 -42.75
CA LEU A 165 -12.89 -21.23 -43.74
C LEU A 165 -14.32 -20.75 -44.00
N GLN A 166 -15.06 -20.34 -42.96
CA GLN A 166 -16.41 -19.82 -43.13
C GLN A 166 -16.43 -18.48 -43.89
N ARG A 167 -15.47 -17.59 -43.63
CA ARG A 167 -15.27 -16.35 -44.41
C ARG A 167 -14.93 -16.63 -45.87
N LEU A 168 -14.09 -17.64 -46.12
CA LEU A 168 -13.74 -18.11 -47.45
C LEU A 168 -14.94 -18.75 -48.18
N LYS A 169 -15.79 -19.54 -47.49
CA LYS A 169 -17.08 -20.06 -47.98
C LYS A 169 -18.05 -18.91 -48.33
N GLN A 170 -18.08 -17.85 -47.52
CA GLN A 170 -18.94 -16.67 -47.73
C GLN A 170 -18.44 -15.72 -48.84
N GLY A 171 -17.26 -15.98 -49.43
CA GLY A 171 -16.72 -15.16 -50.51
C GLY A 171 -16.27 -13.76 -50.08
N THR A 172 -15.94 -13.56 -48.80
CA THR A 172 -15.53 -12.23 -48.28
C THR A 172 -14.19 -11.76 -48.88
N TYR A 173 -13.37 -12.69 -49.35
CA TYR A 173 -12.15 -12.41 -50.10
C TYR A 173 -12.50 -12.54 -51.59
N GLY A 174 -12.57 -11.42 -52.33
CA GLY A 174 -13.01 -11.42 -53.75
C GLY A 174 -12.10 -12.20 -54.72
N ASP A 175 -12.35 -12.05 -56.03
CA ASP A 175 -11.78 -12.86 -57.15
C ASP A 175 -10.24 -12.84 -57.37
N ILE A 176 -9.45 -12.27 -56.47
CA ILE A 176 -8.03 -11.96 -56.74
C ILE A 176 -7.07 -13.07 -56.27
N TYR A 177 -7.55 -14.13 -55.64
CA TYR A 177 -6.70 -15.23 -55.17
C TYR A 177 -6.87 -16.49 -56.02
N ASN A 178 -5.86 -16.76 -56.86
CA ASN A 178 -5.75 -18.03 -57.60
C ASN A 178 -5.22 -19.12 -56.65
N PHE A 179 -6.10 -19.63 -55.78
CA PHE A 179 -5.77 -20.82 -54.99
C PHE A 179 -5.74 -22.04 -55.91
N PRO A 180 -4.74 -22.94 -55.78
CA PRO A 180 -4.78 -24.20 -56.50
C PRO A 180 -6.05 -24.98 -56.12
N GLU A 181 -6.89 -25.27 -57.13
CA GLU A 181 -8.25 -25.84 -56.97
C GLU A 181 -8.27 -27.12 -56.12
N MET A 182 -7.23 -27.95 -56.25
CA MET A 182 -7.05 -29.17 -55.47
C MET A 182 -6.91 -28.90 -53.96
N HIS A 183 -6.18 -27.84 -53.58
CA HIS A 183 -5.97 -27.51 -52.16
C HIS A 183 -7.18 -26.77 -51.56
N TYR A 184 -7.90 -26.01 -52.39
CA TYR A 184 -9.12 -25.32 -51.99
C TYR A 184 -10.25 -26.31 -51.69
N ASN A 185 -10.53 -27.24 -52.62
CA ASN A 185 -11.57 -28.24 -52.43
C ASN A 185 -11.21 -29.21 -51.29
N ALA A 186 -9.95 -29.66 -51.19
CA ALA A 186 -9.51 -30.50 -50.06
C ALA A 186 -9.65 -29.80 -48.70
N ALA A 187 -9.43 -28.49 -48.62
CA ALA A 187 -9.63 -27.74 -47.38
C ALA A 187 -11.11 -27.55 -47.04
N LEU A 188 -12.00 -27.45 -48.03
CA LEU A 188 -13.45 -27.39 -47.83
C LEU A 188 -14.04 -28.73 -47.39
N ASP A 189 -13.62 -29.82 -48.02
CA ASP A 189 -14.07 -31.18 -47.68
C ASP A 189 -13.60 -31.55 -46.26
N SER A 190 -12.33 -31.26 -45.92
CA SER A 190 -11.81 -31.45 -44.57
C SER A 190 -12.53 -30.59 -43.52
N ALA A 191 -13.07 -29.43 -43.90
CA ALA A 191 -13.85 -28.58 -43.00
C ALA A 191 -15.25 -29.15 -42.76
N GLN A 192 -15.87 -29.74 -43.78
CA GLN A 192 -17.16 -30.42 -43.67
C GLN A 192 -17.07 -31.66 -42.78
N ASP A 193 -15.99 -32.43 -42.91
CA ASP A 193 -15.72 -33.59 -42.05
C ASP A 193 -15.45 -33.17 -40.60
N LEU A 194 -14.78 -32.03 -40.37
CA LEU A 194 -14.57 -31.47 -39.03
C LEU A 194 -15.87 -30.94 -38.40
N GLU A 195 -16.74 -30.28 -39.18
CA GLU A 195 -18.08 -29.84 -38.74
C GLU A 195 -18.97 -31.05 -38.37
N LEU A 196 -18.92 -32.13 -39.15
CA LEU A 196 -19.63 -33.38 -38.86
C LEU A 196 -19.13 -34.06 -37.59
N ALA A 197 -17.80 -34.12 -37.40
CA ALA A 197 -17.20 -34.72 -36.21
C ALA A 197 -17.42 -33.88 -34.94
N GLU A 198 -17.51 -32.55 -35.04
CA GLU A 198 -17.88 -31.68 -33.91
C GLU A 198 -19.35 -31.84 -33.54
N MET A 199 -20.27 -31.98 -34.51
CA MET A 199 -21.67 -32.30 -34.23
C MET A 199 -21.83 -33.69 -33.59
N GLU A 200 -21.13 -34.72 -34.07
CA GLU A 200 -21.20 -36.06 -33.46
C GLU A 200 -20.67 -36.06 -32.02
N ALA A 201 -19.62 -35.27 -31.72
CA ALA A 201 -19.09 -35.13 -30.36
C ALA A 201 -20.03 -34.35 -29.42
N GLU A 202 -20.75 -33.32 -29.91
CA GLU A 202 -21.78 -32.62 -29.13
C GLU A 202 -22.95 -33.54 -28.76
N TYR A 203 -23.33 -34.48 -29.65
CA TYR A 203 -24.40 -35.44 -29.39
C TYR A 203 -23.98 -36.52 -28.36
N GLU A 204 -22.71 -36.94 -28.34
CA GLU A 204 -22.20 -37.87 -27.32
C GLU A 204 -22.10 -37.24 -25.92
N ASP A 205 -21.70 -35.96 -25.82
CA ASP A 205 -21.66 -35.22 -24.53
C ASP A 205 -23.08 -34.99 -23.97
N GLU A 206 -24.10 -34.73 -24.81
CA GLU A 206 -25.52 -34.64 -24.39
C GLU A 206 -26.05 -35.99 -23.87
N GLU A 207 -25.69 -37.13 -24.48
CA GLU A 207 -26.05 -38.47 -23.98
C GLU A 207 -25.36 -38.82 -22.63
N GLU A 208 -24.13 -38.38 -22.38
CA GLU A 208 -23.46 -38.56 -21.08
C GLU A 208 -24.07 -37.69 -19.97
N GLU A 209 -24.50 -36.46 -20.27
CA GLU A 209 -25.17 -35.57 -19.31
C GLU A 209 -26.57 -36.10 -18.94
N GLU A 210 -27.31 -36.70 -19.88
CA GLU A 210 -28.56 -37.43 -19.60
C GLU A 210 -28.33 -38.69 -18.75
N ARG A 211 -27.18 -39.36 -18.87
CA ARG A 211 -26.81 -40.55 -18.10
C ARG A 211 -26.41 -40.26 -16.65
N LEU A 212 -26.05 -39.01 -16.33
CA LEU A 212 -25.64 -38.58 -14.98
C LEU A 212 -26.83 -38.17 -14.08
N VAL A 213 -28.05 -38.12 -14.61
CA VAL A 213 -29.27 -37.71 -13.87
C VAL A 213 -29.96 -38.88 -13.14
N GLU A 214 -29.40 -40.09 -13.17
CA GLU A 214 -29.97 -41.27 -12.50
C GLU A 214 -29.59 -41.35 -11.00
N TYR A 215 -30.48 -40.82 -10.15
CA TYR A 215 -30.67 -41.04 -8.70
C TYR A 215 -29.52 -40.71 -7.73
N ILE A 216 -29.58 -39.52 -7.12
CA ILE A 216 -29.14 -39.30 -5.74
C ILE A 216 -30.38 -39.52 -4.85
N GLU A 217 -30.55 -40.72 -4.30
CA GLU A 217 -31.37 -40.89 -3.11
C GLU A 217 -30.74 -40.07 -1.98
N ALA A 218 -31.55 -39.18 -1.41
CA ALA A 218 -31.21 -38.39 -0.24
C ALA A 218 -30.98 -39.30 0.97
N ALA A 219 -29.72 -39.67 1.21
CA ALA A 219 -29.28 -40.23 2.48
C ALA A 219 -28.53 -39.12 3.25
N GLU A 220 -29.24 -38.60 4.25
CA GLU A 220 -28.77 -37.99 5.49
C GLU A 220 -27.25 -37.91 5.68
N ASP A 221 -26.68 -36.70 5.56
CA ASP A 221 -25.57 -36.28 6.44
C ASP A 221 -25.52 -34.75 6.51
N PHE A 222 -26.38 -34.18 7.37
CA PHE A 222 -26.40 -32.77 7.71
C PHE A 222 -26.16 -32.61 9.22
N GLU A 223 -25.09 -33.22 9.73
CA GLU A 223 -24.73 -33.04 11.13
C GLU A 223 -23.22 -33.19 11.38
N SER A 224 -22.40 -32.26 10.88
CA SER A 224 -21.09 -31.96 11.49
C SER A 224 -20.49 -30.65 10.95
N ASP A 225 -20.93 -29.50 11.47
CA ASP A 225 -20.07 -28.30 11.48
C ASP A 225 -20.49 -27.28 12.58
N MET A 226 -20.73 -27.77 13.80
CA MET A 226 -21.01 -26.91 14.97
C MET A 226 -20.04 -27.12 16.13
N GLU A 227 -18.75 -27.32 15.85
CA GLU A 227 -17.71 -27.26 16.89
C GLU A 227 -16.47 -26.53 16.37
N ASP A 228 -16.53 -25.19 16.36
CA ASP A 228 -15.31 -24.37 16.52
C ASP A 228 -15.64 -22.95 17.03
N LEU A 229 -16.48 -22.88 18.07
CA LEU A 229 -16.69 -21.68 18.86
C LEU A 229 -16.49 -21.97 20.34
N GLU A 230 -15.28 -22.37 20.73
CA GLU A 230 -14.75 -22.17 22.09
C GLU A 230 -13.27 -22.59 22.13
N ASP A 231 -12.36 -21.64 21.95
CA ASP A 231 -11.17 -21.53 22.82
C ASP A 231 -10.34 -20.25 22.57
N VAL A 232 -10.34 -19.40 23.62
CA VAL A 232 -9.35 -18.35 24.02
C VAL A 232 -9.31 -17.01 23.28
#